data_AF-A0A2Z5X5B6-F1
#
_entry.id   AF-A0A2Z5X5B6-F1
#
_cell.length_a   1.000
_cell.length_b   1.000
_cell.length_c   1.000
_cell.angle_alpha   90.00
_cell.angle_beta   90.00
_cell.angle_gamma   90.00
#
_symmetry.space_group_name_H-M   'P 1'
#
loop_
_entity.id
_entity.type
_entity.pdbx_description
1 polymer ?
#
loop_
_entity_poly.entity_id
_entity_poly.type
_entity_poly.pdbx_seq_one_letter_code
_entity_poly.pdbx_strand_id
1 'polypeptide(L)'
;MLTLAPLQDALNPDGYPLIEAEAKLLFLKGGHYCFQYRQGEKETYKFLSPDTVRAAFQHERIDSGWIPNGVKRLGICRQGQWYVQFIPPAKRTFTFTNIDSSGEPISLTIPMMGTVFMLCGDTCYIWATKQKTFAAEAPIYHVPLPNIYGDGRICMGTENNLSNYAEGIERLAKAWQMFMTAPFNNHLVNGKSYTHPEDIHEKLIQLQKSNRYPINDLVQCGSSVQVAINMVINR
;
A
#
# COMPACT_ATOMS: atom_id res chain seq x y z
N MET A 1 20.32 -27.57 5.07
CA MET A 1 20.96 -28.63 4.26
C MET A 1 19.95 -29.04 3.19
N LEU A 2 20.14 -28.61 1.94
CA LEU A 2 19.26 -28.98 0.82
C LEU A 2 19.59 -30.42 0.40
N THR A 3 18.58 -31.28 0.25
CA THR A 3 18.73 -32.62 -0.34
C THR A 3 19.05 -32.50 -1.83
N LEU A 4 19.98 -33.31 -2.35
CA LEU A 4 20.63 -33.26 -3.66
C LEU A 4 19.75 -33.25 -4.94
N ALA A 5 18.44 -33.51 -4.87
CA ALA A 5 17.58 -33.70 -6.05
C ALA A 5 17.30 -32.43 -6.93
N PRO A 6 17.09 -31.21 -6.40
CA PRO A 6 16.71 -30.05 -7.21
C PRO A 6 17.79 -29.56 -8.19
N LEU A 7 19.05 -29.95 -7.98
CA LEU A 7 20.18 -29.52 -8.80
C LEU A 7 20.25 -30.28 -10.14
N GLN A 8 19.79 -31.53 -10.16
CA GLN A 8 19.83 -32.40 -11.35
C GLN A 8 18.69 -32.08 -12.33
N ASP A 9 17.50 -31.76 -11.84
CA ASP A 9 16.36 -31.38 -12.70
C ASP A 9 16.60 -30.07 -13.47
N ALA A 10 17.28 -29.10 -12.85
CA ALA A 10 17.64 -27.83 -13.50
C ALA A 10 18.68 -27.99 -14.62
N LEU A 11 19.32 -29.16 -14.72
CA LEU A 11 20.33 -29.49 -15.73
C LEU A 11 19.79 -30.46 -16.81
N ASN A 12 18.50 -30.83 -16.79
CA ASN A 12 17.92 -31.72 -17.79
C ASN A 12 17.55 -30.96 -19.10
N PRO A 13 18.22 -31.22 -20.24
CA PRO A 13 18.16 -30.35 -21.42
C PRO A 13 16.81 -30.29 -22.16
N ASP A 14 15.95 -31.30 -22.01
CA ASP A 14 14.69 -31.42 -22.78
C ASP A 14 13.49 -30.68 -22.18
N GLY A 15 13.60 -30.15 -20.95
CA GLY A 15 12.44 -29.61 -20.25
C GLY A 15 11.94 -28.25 -20.76
N TYR A 16 12.84 -27.41 -21.28
CA TYR A 16 12.53 -26.02 -21.63
C TYR A 16 13.47 -25.45 -22.72
N PRO A 17 13.40 -25.91 -23.97
CA PRO A 17 14.23 -25.39 -25.08
C PRO A 17 13.92 -23.91 -25.39
N LEU A 18 14.92 -23.18 -25.90
CA LEU A 18 14.81 -21.75 -26.25
C LEU A 18 14.14 -21.56 -27.64
N ILE A 19 12.93 -22.08 -27.86
CA ILE A 19 12.32 -22.20 -29.20
C ILE A 19 12.29 -20.84 -29.96
N GLU A 20 11.95 -19.74 -29.28
CA GLU A 20 11.90 -18.39 -29.86
C GLU A 20 12.64 -17.33 -29.02
N ALA A 21 13.47 -17.74 -28.06
CA ALA A 21 14.19 -16.83 -27.17
C ALA A 21 15.71 -16.95 -27.36
N GLU A 22 16.43 -15.85 -27.14
CA GLU A 22 17.90 -15.88 -27.19
C GLU A 22 18.52 -16.30 -25.84
N ALA A 23 17.82 -16.05 -24.72
CA ALA A 23 18.26 -16.41 -23.37
C ALA A 23 17.13 -16.41 -22.31
N LYS A 24 17.39 -16.96 -21.11
CA LYS A 24 16.53 -16.91 -19.91
C LYS A 24 17.30 -16.99 -18.58
N LEU A 25 16.72 -16.46 -17.50
CA LEU A 25 17.23 -16.53 -16.12
C LEU A 25 16.31 -17.39 -15.23
N LEU A 26 16.87 -18.41 -14.56
CA LEU A 26 16.21 -19.41 -13.72
C LEU A 26 16.48 -19.10 -12.23
N PHE A 27 15.44 -19.15 -11.39
CA PHE A 27 15.52 -18.98 -9.92
C PHE A 27 15.35 -20.36 -9.26
N LEU A 28 16.36 -20.81 -8.53
CA LEU A 28 16.44 -22.18 -8.00
C LEU A 28 16.32 -22.20 -6.47
N LYS A 29 15.84 -23.32 -5.91
CA LYS A 29 15.74 -23.52 -4.45
C LYS A 29 17.12 -23.30 -3.81
N GLY A 30 17.13 -22.64 -2.64
CA GLY A 30 18.36 -22.28 -1.94
C GLY A 30 18.95 -20.91 -2.29
N GLY A 31 18.28 -20.12 -3.13
CA GLY A 31 18.73 -18.77 -3.49
C GLY A 31 19.78 -18.73 -4.61
N HIS A 32 19.82 -19.78 -5.44
CA HIS A 32 20.71 -19.87 -6.59
C HIS A 32 20.02 -19.39 -7.86
N TYR A 33 20.79 -18.85 -8.80
CA TYR A 33 20.28 -18.38 -10.09
C TYR A 33 21.05 -19.07 -11.22
N CYS A 34 20.42 -19.31 -12.36
CA CYS A 34 21.08 -19.89 -13.53
C CYS A 34 20.62 -19.20 -14.82
N PHE A 35 21.55 -18.75 -15.65
CA PHE A 35 21.31 -18.10 -16.92
C PHE A 35 21.58 -19.06 -18.08
N GLN A 36 20.58 -19.30 -18.93
CA GLN A 36 20.69 -20.14 -20.12
C GLN A 36 20.59 -19.28 -21.38
N TYR A 37 21.43 -19.50 -22.38
CA TYR A 37 21.46 -18.68 -23.60
C TYR A 37 21.98 -19.47 -24.81
N ARG A 38 21.66 -19.02 -26.03
CA ARG A 38 22.12 -19.63 -27.28
C ARG A 38 23.44 -19.02 -27.73
N GLN A 39 24.34 -19.88 -28.19
CA GLN A 39 25.60 -19.48 -28.80
C GLN A 39 25.78 -20.28 -30.09
N GLY A 40 25.36 -19.71 -31.23
CA GLY A 40 25.27 -20.42 -32.51
C GLY A 40 24.03 -21.32 -32.59
N GLU A 41 24.17 -22.57 -33.06
CA GLU A 41 23.08 -23.57 -33.09
C GLU A 41 22.90 -24.34 -31.76
N LYS A 42 23.67 -23.99 -30.71
CA LYS A 42 23.73 -24.72 -29.43
C LYS A 42 23.27 -23.88 -28.23
N GLU A 43 22.76 -24.55 -27.21
CA GLU A 43 22.32 -23.93 -25.94
C GLU A 43 23.34 -24.15 -24.81
N THR A 44 23.51 -23.13 -23.95
CA THR A 44 24.53 -23.02 -22.90
C THR A 44 23.93 -22.54 -21.56
N TYR A 45 24.54 -22.91 -20.43
CA TYR A 45 24.05 -22.61 -19.06
C TYR A 45 25.15 -22.03 -18.16
N LYS A 46 24.79 -21.09 -17.27
CA LYS A 46 25.72 -20.41 -16.34
C LYS A 46 25.04 -20.10 -15.00
N PHE A 47 25.52 -20.68 -13.90
CA PHE A 47 25.07 -20.24 -12.57
C PHE A 47 25.49 -18.80 -12.31
N LEU A 48 24.53 -18.02 -11.85
CA LEU A 48 24.72 -16.64 -11.47
C LEU A 48 24.66 -16.52 -9.96
N SER A 49 25.60 -15.75 -9.43
CA SER A 49 25.44 -15.22 -8.10
C SER A 49 24.25 -14.24 -8.06
N PRO A 50 23.62 -14.04 -6.89
CA PRO A 50 22.68 -12.94 -6.69
C PRO A 50 23.21 -11.57 -7.15
N ASP A 51 24.53 -11.35 -7.05
CA ASP A 51 25.20 -10.10 -7.45
C ASP A 51 25.23 -9.90 -8.96
N THR A 52 25.42 -10.98 -9.71
CA THR A 52 25.39 -10.91 -11.17
C THR A 52 23.99 -10.67 -11.70
N VAL A 53 22.98 -11.29 -11.09
CA VAL A 53 21.58 -11.03 -11.43
C VAL A 53 21.23 -9.57 -11.17
N ARG A 54 21.63 -9.03 -10.01
CA ARG A 54 21.43 -7.61 -9.67
C ARG A 54 22.11 -6.68 -10.67
N ALA A 55 23.36 -6.97 -11.05
CA ALA A 55 24.13 -6.16 -11.99
C ALA A 55 23.55 -6.14 -13.41
N ALA A 56 22.83 -7.20 -13.81
CA ALA A 56 22.16 -7.26 -15.11
C ALA A 56 20.99 -6.26 -15.21
N PHE A 57 20.30 -6.00 -14.10
CA PHE A 57 19.15 -5.09 -14.05
C PHE A 57 19.50 -3.68 -13.54
N GLN A 58 20.78 -3.41 -13.22
CA GLN A 58 21.20 -2.19 -12.52
C GLN A 58 21.16 -0.90 -13.36
N HIS A 59 21.07 -1.01 -14.70
CA HIS A 59 21.04 0.14 -15.62
C HIS A 59 19.65 0.43 -16.17
N GLU A 60 18.64 -0.32 -15.73
CA GLU A 60 17.23 0.05 -15.93
C GLU A 60 16.96 1.32 -15.13
N ARG A 61 16.53 2.40 -15.79
CA ARG A 61 16.22 3.65 -15.10
C ARG A 61 14.95 3.46 -14.27
N ILE A 62 15.11 3.27 -12.97
CA ILE A 62 14.04 3.45 -12.00
C ILE A 62 14.07 4.92 -11.56
N ASP A 63 13.23 5.72 -12.20
CA ASP A 63 12.98 7.10 -11.78
C ASP A 63 11.62 7.17 -11.10
N SER A 64 11.59 7.49 -9.80
CA SER A 64 10.34 7.75 -9.07
C SER A 64 9.64 9.03 -9.53
N GLY A 65 10.30 9.83 -10.38
CA GLY A 65 10.01 11.23 -10.60
C GLY A 65 10.31 12.04 -9.35
N TRP A 66 9.78 13.27 -9.33
CA TRP A 66 9.83 14.13 -8.15
C TRP A 66 9.01 13.53 -7.01
N ILE A 67 9.64 13.32 -5.86
CA ILE A 67 8.97 12.82 -4.66
C ILE A 67 8.12 13.94 -4.03
N PRO A 68 6.78 13.82 -4.01
CA PRO A 68 5.90 14.84 -3.45
C PRO A 68 6.13 15.00 -1.95
N ASN A 69 5.78 16.19 -1.45
CA ASN A 69 5.82 16.45 -0.02
C ASN A 69 4.96 15.43 0.76
N GLY A 70 5.48 14.98 1.89
CA GLY A 70 4.82 14.00 2.76
C GLY A 70 5.11 12.54 2.42
N VAL A 71 5.61 12.21 1.23
CA VAL A 71 6.02 10.82 0.92
C VAL A 71 7.25 10.45 1.76
N LYS A 72 7.16 9.34 2.47
CA LYS A 72 8.17 8.87 3.44
C LYS A 72 8.92 7.65 2.98
N ARG A 73 8.28 6.82 2.16
CA ARG A 73 8.87 5.58 1.69
C ARG A 73 8.17 5.13 0.41
N LEU A 74 8.92 4.54 -0.49
CA LEU A 74 8.40 3.87 -1.68
C LEU A 74 9.25 2.62 -1.96
N GLY A 75 8.70 1.68 -2.69
CA GLY A 75 9.42 0.48 -3.10
C GLY A 75 8.55 -0.43 -3.96
N ILE A 76 9.06 -1.63 -4.19
CA ILE A 76 8.35 -2.69 -4.91
C ILE A 76 8.31 -3.90 -3.98
N CYS A 77 7.15 -4.56 -3.92
CA CYS A 77 6.96 -5.83 -3.22
C CYS A 77 6.23 -6.81 -4.16
N ARG A 78 5.84 -7.99 -3.65
CA ARG A 78 5.13 -9.00 -4.45
C ARG A 78 3.81 -8.48 -5.04
N GLN A 79 3.15 -7.53 -4.37
CA GLN A 79 1.89 -6.92 -4.81
C GLN A 79 2.09 -5.76 -5.80
N GLY A 80 3.34 -5.43 -6.14
CA GLY A 80 3.70 -4.30 -7.01
C GLY A 80 4.33 -3.14 -6.25
N GLN A 81 4.32 -1.98 -6.88
CA GLN A 81 4.81 -0.74 -6.28
C GLN A 81 3.99 -0.37 -5.04
N TRP A 82 4.66 0.17 -4.04
CA TRP A 82 4.03 0.67 -2.84
C TRP A 82 4.63 2.00 -2.42
N TYR A 83 3.80 2.79 -1.75
CA TYR A 83 4.07 4.16 -1.35
C TYR A 83 3.51 4.40 0.04
N VAL A 84 4.24 5.17 0.85
CA VAL A 84 3.81 5.60 2.18
C VAL A 84 3.88 7.11 2.23
N GLN A 85 2.75 7.75 2.47
CA GLN A 85 2.62 9.20 2.63
C GLN A 85 2.14 9.54 4.04
N PHE A 86 2.87 10.44 4.70
CA PHE A 86 2.39 11.07 5.91
C PHE A 86 1.67 12.38 5.57
N ILE A 87 0.50 12.53 6.15
CA ILE A 87 -0.38 13.66 5.94
C ILE A 87 -0.56 14.36 7.30
N PRO A 88 -0.03 15.59 7.46
CA PRO A 88 -0.13 16.31 8.73
C PRO A 88 -1.58 16.61 9.16
N PRO A 89 -1.79 16.89 10.46
CA PRO A 89 -3.08 17.36 10.95
C PRO A 89 -3.56 18.61 10.18
N ALA A 90 -4.78 18.55 9.66
CA ALA A 90 -5.42 19.67 8.95
C ALA A 90 -6.93 19.49 8.98
N LYS A 91 -7.69 20.58 8.75
CA LYS A 91 -9.12 20.45 8.44
C LYS A 91 -9.28 19.91 7.03
N ARG A 92 -10.19 18.96 6.85
CA ARG A 92 -10.49 18.32 5.57
C ARG A 92 -11.99 18.22 5.38
N THR A 93 -12.42 18.38 4.15
CA THR A 93 -13.83 18.23 3.75
C THR A 93 -14.02 16.84 3.16
N PHE A 94 -15.03 16.13 3.65
CA PHE A 94 -15.44 14.82 3.15
C PHE A 94 -16.94 14.84 2.88
N THR A 95 -17.36 14.09 1.87
CA THR A 95 -18.77 13.88 1.54
C THR A 95 -19.25 12.62 2.24
N PHE A 96 -20.41 12.69 2.88
CA PHE A 96 -21.09 11.58 3.54
C PHE A 96 -22.47 11.38 2.92
N THR A 97 -22.89 10.14 2.76
CA THR A 97 -24.26 9.78 2.34
C THR A 97 -24.93 8.97 3.43
N ASN A 98 -26.25 9.07 3.52
CA ASN A 98 -27.07 8.36 4.51
C ASN A 98 -26.73 8.68 5.98
N ILE A 99 -26.12 9.85 6.25
CA ILE A 99 -25.81 10.30 7.62
C ILE A 99 -27.05 10.76 8.39
N ASP A 100 -28.11 11.13 7.68
CA ASP A 100 -29.42 11.46 8.22
C ASP A 100 -30.55 10.80 7.39
N SER A 101 -31.79 11.01 7.83
CA SER A 101 -32.98 10.45 7.18
C SER A 101 -33.31 11.08 5.82
N SER A 102 -32.62 12.15 5.40
CA SER A 102 -32.86 12.78 4.09
C SER A 102 -32.28 11.95 2.94
N GLY A 103 -31.24 11.16 3.21
CA GLY A 103 -30.50 10.41 2.19
C GLY A 103 -29.62 11.28 1.28
N GLU A 104 -29.66 12.60 1.42
CA GLU A 104 -28.87 13.52 0.60
C GLU A 104 -27.38 13.53 1.02
N PRO A 105 -26.44 13.69 0.07
CA PRO A 105 -25.04 13.84 0.40
C PRO A 105 -24.76 15.12 1.21
N ILE A 106 -24.05 15.00 2.34
CA ILE A 106 -23.64 16.12 3.19
C ILE A 106 -22.12 16.22 3.21
N SER A 107 -21.60 17.44 3.02
CA SER A 107 -20.17 17.72 3.18
C SER A 107 -19.85 18.19 4.61
N LEU A 108 -18.95 17.48 5.30
CA LEU A 108 -18.45 17.90 6.61
C LEU A 108 -16.99 18.33 6.51
N THR A 109 -16.67 19.51 7.03
CA THR A 109 -15.28 19.98 7.18
C THR A 109 -14.83 19.78 8.63
N ILE A 110 -13.95 18.80 8.86
CA ILE A 110 -13.57 18.34 10.19
C ILE A 110 -12.06 18.41 10.41
N PRO A 111 -11.58 18.72 11.62
CA PRO A 111 -10.16 18.61 11.94
C PRO A 111 -9.74 17.14 11.95
N MET A 112 -8.73 16.81 11.16
CA MET A 112 -8.08 15.51 11.15
C MET A 112 -6.76 15.56 11.93
N MET A 113 -6.38 14.39 12.44
CA MET A 113 -5.09 14.12 13.07
C MET A 113 -4.02 13.81 12.01
N GLY A 114 -2.81 13.48 12.46
CA GLY A 114 -1.79 12.97 11.55
C GLY A 114 -2.24 11.62 10.99
N THR A 115 -2.15 11.43 9.69
CA THR A 115 -2.51 10.17 9.04
C THR A 115 -1.35 9.62 8.22
N VAL A 116 -1.25 8.30 8.17
CA VAL A 116 -0.35 7.58 7.29
C VAL A 116 -1.21 6.91 6.23
N PHE A 117 -1.09 7.35 5.00
CA PHE A 117 -1.74 6.76 3.84
C PHE A 117 -0.74 5.89 3.10
N MET A 118 -1.16 4.69 2.70
CA MET A 118 -0.32 3.75 1.97
C MET A 118 -1.08 3.22 0.76
N LEU A 119 -0.41 3.24 -0.39
CA LEU A 119 -0.84 2.52 -1.58
C LEU A 119 0.09 1.32 -1.75
N CYS A 120 -0.44 0.13 -2.01
CA CYS A 120 0.33 -1.08 -2.31
C CYS A 120 -0.39 -1.89 -3.39
N GLY A 121 0.21 -1.96 -4.58
CA GLY A 121 -0.51 -2.41 -5.78
C GLY A 121 -1.73 -1.51 -6.01
N ASP A 122 -2.92 -2.12 -6.03
CA ASP A 122 -4.21 -1.42 -6.12
C ASP A 122 -4.89 -1.17 -4.77
N THR A 123 -4.30 -1.65 -3.67
CA THR A 123 -4.94 -1.55 -2.35
C THR A 123 -4.45 -0.33 -1.59
N CYS A 124 -5.41 0.46 -1.11
CA CYS A 124 -5.13 1.60 -0.24
C CYS A 124 -5.37 1.25 1.21
N TYR A 125 -4.50 1.78 2.08
CA TYR A 125 -4.56 1.66 3.51
C TYR A 125 -4.39 3.04 4.14
N ILE A 126 -5.01 3.25 5.30
CA ILE A 126 -4.85 4.47 6.06
C ILE A 126 -4.92 4.20 7.56
N TRP A 127 -4.02 4.84 8.31
CA TRP A 127 -4.00 4.79 9.76
C TRP A 127 -3.88 6.19 10.34
N ALA A 128 -4.48 6.39 11.51
CA ALA A 128 -4.30 7.60 12.29
C ALA A 128 -3.09 7.48 13.24
N THR A 129 -2.48 8.61 13.56
CA THR A 129 -1.47 8.74 14.60
C THR A 129 -1.73 9.97 15.46
N LYS A 130 -1.30 9.90 16.73
CA LYS A 130 -1.30 11.05 17.65
C LYS A 130 -0.21 12.07 17.31
N GLN A 131 0.74 11.71 16.45
CA GLN A 131 1.88 12.55 16.09
C GLN A 131 1.51 13.63 15.07
N LYS A 132 2.16 14.79 15.18
CA LYS A 132 2.02 15.89 14.20
C LYS A 132 2.99 15.77 13.03
N THR A 133 4.07 15.02 13.23
CA THR A 133 5.10 14.69 12.26
C THR A 133 5.19 13.17 12.13
N PHE A 134 5.79 12.69 11.04
CA PHE A 134 5.95 11.26 10.82
C PHE A 134 6.90 10.64 11.86
N ALA A 135 6.50 9.50 12.42
CA ALA A 135 7.33 8.65 13.27
C ALA A 135 6.98 7.18 13.02
N ALA A 136 7.97 6.39 12.59
CA ALA A 136 7.78 4.99 12.19
C ALA A 136 7.35 4.09 13.37
N GLU A 137 7.86 4.37 14.57
CA GLU A 137 7.53 3.62 15.78
C GLU A 137 6.24 4.11 16.47
N ALA A 138 5.60 5.15 15.94
CA ALA A 138 4.38 5.66 16.55
C ALA A 138 3.26 4.61 16.46
N PRO A 139 2.49 4.41 17.54
CA PRO A 139 1.29 3.57 17.50
C PRO A 139 0.29 4.05 16.46
N ILE A 140 -0.41 3.09 15.86
CA ILE A 140 -1.45 3.34 14.87
C ILE A 140 -2.85 3.16 15.47
N TYR A 141 -3.75 4.01 14.99
CA TYR A 141 -5.13 4.09 15.44
C TYR A 141 -6.06 3.98 14.24
N HIS A 142 -7.31 3.58 14.49
CA HIS A 142 -8.35 3.69 13.49
C HIS A 142 -8.49 5.16 13.06
N VAL A 143 -8.56 5.37 11.75
CA VAL A 143 -8.98 6.67 11.23
C VAL A 143 -10.48 6.81 11.55
N PRO A 144 -10.90 7.94 12.13
CA PRO A 144 -12.29 8.18 12.52
C PRO A 144 -13.16 8.55 11.32
N LEU A 145 -13.24 7.66 10.34
CA LEU A 145 -14.07 7.77 9.15
C LEU A 145 -14.70 6.40 8.86
N PRO A 146 -15.90 6.36 8.24
CA PRO A 146 -16.49 5.13 7.73
C PRO A 146 -15.63 4.49 6.62
N ASN A 147 -16.08 3.36 6.07
CA ASN A 147 -15.48 2.69 4.91
C ASN A 147 -14.01 2.26 5.09
N ILE A 148 -13.51 2.16 6.32
CA ILE A 148 -12.13 1.72 6.61
C ILE A 148 -12.20 0.46 7.47
N TYR A 149 -11.59 -0.62 6.99
CA TYR A 149 -11.53 -1.90 7.72
C TYR A 149 -10.64 -1.81 8.96
N GLY A 150 -10.73 -2.82 9.84
CA GLY A 150 -9.96 -2.86 11.08
C GLY A 150 -8.44 -2.82 10.87
N ASP A 151 -7.95 -3.40 9.77
CA ASP A 151 -6.53 -3.38 9.40
C ASP A 151 -6.08 -2.09 8.70
N GLY A 152 -6.98 -1.10 8.55
CA GLY A 152 -6.73 0.17 7.89
C GLY A 152 -6.97 0.14 6.38
N ARG A 153 -7.31 -1.00 5.78
CA ARG A 153 -7.65 -1.08 4.35
C ARG A 153 -8.87 -0.20 4.06
N ILE A 154 -8.83 0.55 2.96
CA ILE A 154 -9.94 1.39 2.52
C ILE A 154 -10.87 0.57 1.62
N CYS A 155 -12.17 0.62 1.89
CA CYS A 155 -13.19 0.12 0.99
C CYS A 155 -13.44 1.16 -0.12
N MET A 156 -12.77 1.00 -1.25
CA MET A 156 -12.87 1.94 -2.37
C MET A 156 -14.17 1.77 -3.19
N GLY A 157 -14.94 0.69 -3.01
CA GLY A 157 -16.05 0.35 -3.90
C GLY A 157 -15.56 -0.23 -5.23
N THR A 158 -16.45 -0.84 -6.01
CA THR A 158 -16.11 -1.60 -7.22
C THR A 158 -15.72 -0.76 -8.43
N GLU A 159 -16.09 0.53 -8.43
CA GLU A 159 -15.85 1.45 -9.56
C GLU A 159 -14.48 2.16 -9.48
N ASN A 160 -13.85 2.13 -8.32
CA ASN A 160 -12.59 2.81 -8.03
C ASN A 160 -11.42 1.87 -8.30
N ASN A 161 -11.15 1.62 -9.58
CA ASN A 161 -10.04 0.78 -10.00
C ASN A 161 -8.78 1.62 -10.33
N LEU A 162 -7.69 1.35 -9.61
CA LEU A 162 -6.40 1.99 -9.82
C LEU A 162 -5.58 1.34 -10.95
N SER A 163 -6.02 0.22 -11.51
CA SER A 163 -5.31 -0.53 -12.56
C SER A 163 -5.20 0.21 -13.89
N ASN A 164 -6.07 1.21 -14.12
CA ASN A 164 -6.08 1.99 -15.36
C ASN A 164 -5.08 3.17 -15.34
N TYR A 165 -4.42 3.41 -14.21
CA TYR A 165 -3.44 4.50 -14.08
C TYR A 165 -2.02 3.96 -14.24
N ALA A 166 -1.16 4.75 -14.88
CA ALA A 166 0.25 4.43 -15.01
C ALA A 166 0.91 4.20 -13.64
N GLU A 167 1.91 3.31 -13.61
CA GLU A 167 2.78 3.15 -12.44
C GLU A 167 3.52 4.45 -12.11
N GLY A 168 3.94 4.60 -10.86
CA GLY A 168 4.64 5.79 -10.39
C GLY A 168 3.86 6.64 -9.39
N ILE A 169 4.48 7.77 -9.04
CA ILE A 169 4.05 8.62 -7.92
C ILE A 169 2.71 9.34 -8.15
N GLU A 170 2.32 9.52 -9.41
CA GLU A 170 1.02 10.09 -9.79
C GLU A 170 -0.14 9.19 -9.35
N ARG A 171 0.07 7.86 -9.36
CA ARG A 171 -0.92 6.89 -8.89
C ARG A 171 -1.21 7.04 -7.40
N LEU A 172 -0.20 7.37 -6.59
CA LEU A 172 -0.39 7.71 -5.17
C LEU A 172 -1.27 8.96 -5.02
N ALA A 173 -0.97 10.02 -5.78
CA ALA A 173 -1.76 11.26 -5.73
C ALA A 173 -3.21 11.01 -6.15
N LYS A 174 -3.42 10.17 -7.17
CA LYS A 174 -4.76 9.78 -7.63
C LYS A 174 -5.50 8.94 -6.59
N ALA A 175 -4.84 7.97 -5.98
CA ALA A 175 -5.40 7.15 -4.91
C ALA A 175 -5.84 8.01 -3.71
N TRP A 176 -5.01 8.99 -3.32
CA TRP A 176 -5.36 9.95 -2.29
C TRP A 176 -6.55 10.83 -2.71
N GLN A 177 -6.57 11.33 -3.94
CA GLN A 177 -7.71 12.11 -4.47
C GLN A 177 -9.00 11.29 -4.40
N MET A 178 -8.98 10.04 -4.86
CA MET A 178 -10.15 9.15 -4.84
C MET A 178 -10.67 8.93 -3.43
N PHE A 179 -9.77 8.68 -2.46
CA PHE A 179 -10.15 8.60 -1.05
C PHE A 179 -10.81 9.88 -0.54
N MET A 180 -10.29 11.04 -0.92
CA MET A 180 -10.82 12.35 -0.50
C MET A 180 -12.18 12.70 -1.13
N THR A 181 -12.44 12.24 -2.36
CA THR A 181 -13.67 12.58 -3.11
C THR A 181 -14.76 11.53 -3.01
N ALA A 182 -14.42 10.29 -2.62
CA ALA A 182 -15.40 9.21 -2.48
C ALA A 182 -16.38 9.52 -1.33
N PRO A 183 -17.68 9.30 -1.52
CA PRO A 183 -18.65 9.44 -0.44
C PRO A 183 -18.46 8.34 0.61
N PHE A 184 -18.42 8.75 1.88
CA PHE A 184 -18.49 7.83 3.02
C PHE A 184 -19.95 7.50 3.32
N ASN A 185 -20.28 6.23 3.52
CA ASN A 185 -21.64 5.78 3.85
C ASN A 185 -21.65 5.08 5.22
N ASN A 186 -22.78 4.46 5.58
CA ASN A 186 -22.97 3.82 6.90
C ASN A 186 -22.21 2.51 7.11
N HIS A 187 -21.32 2.12 6.21
CA HIS A 187 -20.52 0.92 6.35
C HIS A 187 -19.27 1.18 7.21
N LEU A 188 -18.99 0.28 8.16
CA LEU A 188 -17.81 0.32 9.05
C LEU A 188 -17.74 1.57 9.95
N VAL A 189 -18.87 2.00 10.49
CA VAL A 189 -19.00 3.21 11.35
C VAL A 189 -18.59 2.99 12.81
N ASN A 190 -18.58 1.74 13.28
CA ASN A 190 -18.34 1.40 14.68
C ASN A 190 -16.84 1.25 15.02
N GLY A 191 -16.51 1.36 16.31
CA GLY A 191 -15.19 1.13 16.88
C GLY A 191 -14.13 2.17 16.49
N LYS A 192 -14.54 3.33 15.96
CA LYS A 192 -13.63 4.37 15.45
C LYS A 192 -13.32 5.48 16.45
N SER A 193 -14.12 5.59 17.52
CA SER A 193 -14.03 6.60 18.57
C SER A 193 -14.32 5.97 19.92
N TYR A 194 -13.59 6.38 20.97
CA TYR A 194 -13.90 5.97 22.34
C TYR A 194 -15.19 6.59 22.87
N THR A 195 -15.45 7.86 22.51
CA THR A 195 -16.65 8.59 22.96
C THR A 195 -17.90 8.23 22.17
N HIS A 196 -17.74 7.75 20.94
CA HIS A 196 -18.84 7.32 20.07
C HIS A 196 -18.51 5.95 19.46
N PRO A 197 -18.55 4.87 20.28
CA PRO A 197 -18.10 3.55 19.86
C PRO A 197 -19.03 2.89 18.84
N GLU A 198 -20.32 3.20 18.85
CA GLU A 198 -21.31 2.58 17.95
C GLU A 198 -21.38 3.25 16.58
N ASP A 199 -21.31 4.59 16.53
CA ASP A 199 -21.41 5.35 15.29
C ASP A 199 -20.49 6.58 15.29
N ILE A 200 -19.51 6.58 14.38
CA ILE A 200 -18.58 7.69 14.22
C ILE A 200 -19.24 8.96 13.67
N HIS A 201 -20.38 8.88 12.97
CA HIS A 201 -21.03 10.04 12.36
C HIS A 201 -21.40 11.12 13.38
N GLU A 202 -21.92 10.72 14.53
CA GLU A 202 -22.27 11.64 15.62
C GLU A 202 -21.06 12.48 16.03
N LYS A 203 -19.89 11.83 16.15
CA LYS A 203 -18.63 12.52 16.45
C LYS A 203 -18.23 13.47 15.33
N LEU A 204 -18.35 13.05 14.06
CA LEU A 204 -17.94 13.87 12.91
C LEU A 204 -18.79 15.13 12.78
N ILE A 205 -20.09 15.04 13.06
CA ILE A 205 -20.99 16.21 13.11
C ILE A 205 -20.55 17.18 14.21
N GLN A 206 -20.26 16.68 15.42
CA GLN A 206 -19.76 17.53 16.52
C GLN A 206 -18.42 18.21 16.17
N LEU A 207 -17.55 17.53 15.42
CA LEU A 207 -16.23 18.02 15.04
C LEU A 207 -16.25 19.18 14.04
N GLN A 208 -17.36 19.45 13.34
CA GLN A 208 -17.46 20.62 12.44
C GLN A 208 -17.16 21.94 13.16
N LYS A 209 -17.56 22.04 14.43
CA LYS A 209 -17.34 23.23 15.27
C LYS A 209 -15.97 23.26 15.94
N SER A 210 -15.16 22.22 15.73
CA SER A 210 -13.86 22.04 16.39
C SER A 210 -12.70 22.47 15.51
N ASN A 211 -11.60 22.90 16.14
CA ASN A 211 -10.36 23.25 15.44
C ASN A 211 -9.31 22.13 15.49
N ARG A 212 -9.49 21.12 16.35
CA ARG A 212 -8.57 19.98 16.51
C ARG A 212 -9.36 18.72 16.80
N TYR A 213 -8.85 17.59 16.32
CA TYR A 213 -9.37 16.29 16.71
C TYR A 213 -8.93 15.95 18.15
N PRO A 214 -9.82 15.44 19.02
CA PRO A 214 -9.46 15.02 20.37
C PRO A 214 -8.62 13.73 20.32
N ILE A 215 -7.29 13.84 20.38
CA ILE A 215 -6.38 12.70 20.19
C ILE A 215 -6.59 11.52 21.15
N ASN A 216 -7.16 11.75 22.34
CA ASN A 216 -7.48 10.70 23.30
C ASN A 216 -8.72 9.89 22.92
N ASP A 217 -9.50 10.37 21.95
CA ASP A 217 -10.68 9.69 21.42
C ASP A 217 -10.34 8.60 20.39
N LEU A 218 -9.09 8.59 19.91
CA LEU A 218 -8.63 7.61 18.93
C LEU A 218 -8.55 6.21 19.54
N VAL A 219 -9.11 5.23 18.83
CA VAL A 219 -9.05 3.81 19.18
C VAL A 219 -7.82 3.16 18.54
N GLN A 220 -6.94 2.58 19.35
CA GLN A 220 -5.70 1.96 18.87
C GLN A 220 -6.01 0.64 18.14
N CYS A 221 -5.41 0.41 16.97
CA CYS A 221 -5.68 -0.77 16.15
C CYS A 221 -4.45 -1.61 15.79
N GLY A 222 -3.25 -1.18 16.21
CA GLY A 222 -2.03 -1.93 15.97
C GLY A 222 -0.83 -1.38 16.74
N SER A 223 0.31 -2.01 16.54
CA SER A 223 1.53 -1.74 17.32
C SER A 223 2.22 -0.45 16.88
N SER A 224 2.64 -0.36 15.62
CA SER A 224 3.31 0.84 15.08
C SER A 224 3.11 0.98 13.57
N VAL A 225 3.40 2.18 13.05
CA VAL A 225 3.37 2.47 11.60
C VAL A 225 4.28 1.52 10.84
N GLN A 226 5.51 1.28 11.33
CA GLN A 226 6.47 0.40 10.69
C GLN A 226 5.95 -1.04 10.61
N VAL A 227 5.39 -1.56 11.71
CA VAL A 227 4.85 -2.93 11.76
C VAL A 227 3.69 -3.08 10.78
N ALA A 228 2.77 -2.10 10.72
CA ALA A 228 1.64 -2.13 9.79
C ALA A 228 2.09 -2.14 8.33
N ILE A 229 3.04 -1.26 7.96
CA ILE A 229 3.62 -1.24 6.60
C ILE A 229 4.30 -2.57 6.28
N ASN A 230 5.08 -3.13 7.21
CA ASN A 230 5.77 -4.40 7.01
C ASN A 230 4.79 -5.58 6.84
N MET A 231 3.68 -5.59 7.57
CA MET A 231 2.63 -6.60 7.39
C MET A 231 2.01 -6.52 5.99
N VAL A 232 1.89 -5.32 5.40
CA VAL A 232 1.33 -5.16 4.05
C VAL A 232 2.33 -5.60 2.99
N ILE A 233 3.59 -5.17 3.05
CA ILE A 233 4.59 -5.47 2.01
C ILE A 233 5.06 -6.93 2.01
N ASN A 234 4.90 -7.65 3.13
CA ASN A 234 5.32 -9.05 3.28
C ASN A 234 4.19 -10.07 3.05
N ARG A 235 2.98 -9.62 2.69
CA ARG A 235 1.90 -10.49 2.18
C ARG A 235 2.24 -10.94 0.75
#